data_AF-A0A7V1QQR0-F1
#
_entry.id   AF-A0A7V1QQR0-F1
#
_cell.length_a   1.000
_cell.length_b   1.000
_cell.length_c   1.000
_cell.angle_alpha   90.00
_cell.angle_beta   90.00
_cell.angle_gamma   90.00
#
_symmetry.space_group_name_H-M   'P 1'
#
loop_
_entity.id
_entity.type
_entity.pdbx_description
1 polymer ?
#
loop_
_entity_poly.entity_id
_entity_poly.type
_entity_poly.pdbx_seq_one_letter_code
_entity_poly.pdbx_strand_id
1 'polypeptide(L)'
;MTAQSAHVRDADETTFQREVIERSRQVPVVVDFWAAWCGPCRFLGPVLERLAASANGQWELVKVDVDRNPRLAAQYRVQSIPAVKAFRDGRVVDEFIGALPEAQVRAWLARIVPSAADRLTAEGRAAEERGDRAAAEQAYRAALREDPRHAAAAIGLARVLLARDALDEAEQVVTPVQSDPAAQRLLARIRFRRAAKSANFAALKARVEANPRDVAAHYELGLALAGDEAYTAALEHLLEAVQLDRKYANDGARRAMIDIFNLLGDEDPRTQEYRRRLATVLF
;
A
#
# COMPACT_ATOMS: atom_id res chain seq x y z
N MET A 1 -16.50 -31.70 26.35
CA MET A 1 -15.28 -30.90 26.54
C MET A 1 -14.59 -30.83 25.18
N THR A 2 -14.93 -29.84 24.37
CA THR A 2 -14.23 -29.58 23.10
C THR A 2 -12.89 -28.92 23.43
N ALA A 3 -11.82 -29.44 22.84
CA ALA A 3 -10.47 -28.90 23.02
C ALA A 3 -10.45 -27.41 22.65
N GLN A 4 -10.07 -26.58 23.61
CA GLN A 4 -9.86 -25.15 23.40
C GLN A 4 -8.67 -25.00 22.46
N SER A 5 -8.94 -24.74 21.18
CA SER A 5 -7.86 -24.48 20.21
C SER A 5 -7.13 -23.19 20.61
N ALA A 6 -5.84 -23.06 20.28
CA ALA A 6 -5.01 -21.90 20.66
C ALA A 6 -5.56 -20.54 20.19
N HIS A 7 -6.54 -20.53 19.28
CA HIS A 7 -7.12 -19.34 18.66
C HIS A 7 -8.60 -19.12 19.01
N VAL A 8 -9.15 -19.90 19.95
CA VAL A 8 -10.52 -19.74 20.46
C VAL A 8 -10.46 -19.53 21.97
N ARG A 9 -11.03 -18.43 22.45
CA ARG A 9 -11.06 -18.09 23.87
C ARG A 9 -12.42 -17.53 24.28
N ASP A 10 -12.77 -17.66 25.54
CA ASP A 10 -13.93 -16.97 26.11
C ASP A 10 -13.46 -15.65 26.72
N ALA A 11 -14.32 -14.63 26.69
CA ALA A 11 -14.11 -13.37 27.39
C ALA A 11 -15.35 -12.96 28.17
N ASP A 12 -15.11 -12.22 29.23
CA ASP A 12 -16.11 -11.60 30.09
C ASP A 12 -15.85 -10.10 30.22
N GLU A 13 -16.70 -9.40 30.97
CA GLU A 13 -16.57 -7.96 31.24
C GLU A 13 -15.19 -7.56 31.80
N THR A 14 -14.50 -8.45 32.52
CA THR A 14 -13.20 -8.14 33.14
C THR A 14 -12.02 -8.39 32.19
N THR A 15 -12.17 -9.31 31.25
CA THR A 15 -11.11 -9.78 30.36
C THR A 15 -11.21 -9.20 28.95
N PHE A 16 -12.38 -8.67 28.55
CA PHE A 16 -12.64 -8.16 27.21
C PHE A 16 -11.61 -7.13 26.72
N GLN A 17 -11.18 -6.23 27.61
CA GLN A 17 -10.17 -5.23 27.28
C GLN A 17 -8.87 -5.87 26.77
N ARG A 18 -8.39 -6.91 27.45
CA ARG A 18 -7.15 -7.60 27.08
C ARG A 18 -7.37 -8.52 25.88
N GLU A 19 -8.38 -9.38 25.96
CA GLU A 19 -8.60 -10.46 25.00
C GLU A 19 -9.14 -9.97 23.64
N VAL A 20 -9.80 -8.81 23.61
CA VAL A 20 -10.35 -8.22 22.38
C VAL A 20 -9.63 -6.94 22.00
N ILE A 21 -9.66 -5.92 22.87
CA ILE A 21 -9.22 -4.57 22.47
C ILE A 21 -7.70 -4.52 22.26
N GLU A 22 -6.92 -4.97 23.24
CA GLU A 22 -5.46 -4.99 23.14
C GLU A 22 -5.00 -6.02 22.11
N ARG A 23 -5.59 -7.21 22.09
CA ARG A 23 -5.25 -8.25 21.13
C ARG A 23 -5.52 -7.84 19.69
N SER A 24 -6.60 -7.08 19.43
CA SER A 24 -6.96 -6.60 18.09
C SER A 24 -5.96 -5.63 17.45
N ARG A 25 -5.01 -5.10 18.23
CA ARG A 25 -3.87 -4.31 17.74
C ARG A 25 -2.75 -5.16 17.14
N GLN A 26 -2.78 -6.47 17.38
CA GLN A 26 -1.77 -7.42 16.92
C GLN A 26 -2.33 -8.34 15.84
N VAL A 27 -3.58 -8.79 16.01
CA VAL A 27 -4.26 -9.72 15.11
C VAL A 27 -5.75 -9.41 15.10
N PRO A 28 -6.48 -9.48 13.97
CA PRO A 28 -7.93 -9.31 13.97
C PRO A 28 -8.61 -10.26 14.96
N VAL A 29 -9.53 -9.72 15.76
CA VAL A 29 -10.30 -10.50 16.74
C VAL A 29 -11.76 -10.50 16.34
N VAL A 30 -12.34 -11.67 16.13
CA VAL A 30 -13.75 -11.86 15.86
C VAL A 30 -14.44 -12.24 17.16
N VAL A 31 -15.45 -11.49 17.56
CA VAL A 31 -16.23 -11.73 18.77
C VAL A 31 -17.58 -12.32 18.40
N ASP A 32 -17.89 -13.52 18.90
CA ASP A 32 -19.19 -14.18 18.82
C ASP A 32 -19.98 -13.93 20.12
N PHE A 33 -21.02 -13.10 20.03
CA PHE A 33 -21.96 -12.88 21.12
C PHE A 33 -23.09 -13.90 21.02
N TRP A 34 -23.16 -14.79 22.02
CA TRP A 34 -24.01 -15.98 22.01
C TRP A 34 -24.71 -16.20 23.36
N ALA A 35 -25.64 -17.16 23.40
CA ALA A 35 -26.23 -17.68 24.63
C ALA A 35 -26.61 -19.15 24.48
N ALA A 36 -26.71 -19.90 25.58
CA ALA A 36 -26.97 -21.35 25.54
C ALA A 36 -28.36 -21.73 24.98
N TRP A 37 -29.34 -20.85 25.16
CA TRP A 37 -30.72 -21.02 24.68
C TRP A 37 -30.88 -20.65 23.19
N CYS A 38 -29.88 -20.02 22.58
CA CYS A 38 -29.94 -19.58 21.19
C CYS A 38 -29.73 -20.76 20.23
N GLY A 39 -30.82 -21.22 19.60
CA GLY A 39 -30.80 -22.28 18.59
C GLY A 39 -29.83 -22.00 17.43
N PRO A 40 -29.94 -20.85 16.73
CA PRO A 40 -29.04 -20.51 15.62
C PRO A 40 -27.55 -20.42 16.02
N CYS A 41 -27.24 -20.03 17.26
CA CYS A 41 -25.86 -19.97 17.76
C CYS A 41 -25.19 -21.34 17.78
N ARG A 42 -25.96 -22.42 18.00
CA ARG A 42 -25.44 -23.81 17.98
C ARG A 42 -24.96 -24.25 16.60
N PHE A 43 -25.42 -23.59 15.54
CA PHE A 43 -24.92 -23.82 14.19
C PHE A 43 -23.70 -22.95 13.88
N LEU A 44 -23.76 -21.65 14.20
CA LEU A 44 -22.71 -20.70 13.84
C LEU A 44 -21.42 -20.88 14.65
N GLY A 45 -21.52 -21.10 15.97
CA GLY A 45 -20.37 -21.22 16.86
C GLY A 45 -19.34 -22.26 16.38
N PRO A 46 -19.73 -23.52 16.11
CA PRO A 46 -18.82 -24.54 15.59
C PRO A 46 -18.18 -24.20 14.24
N VAL A 47 -18.88 -23.44 13.38
CA VAL A 47 -18.32 -22.95 12.12
C VAL A 47 -17.19 -21.96 12.40
N LEU A 48 -17.43 -20.96 13.25
CA LEU A 48 -16.42 -19.98 13.64
C LEU A 48 -15.21 -20.63 14.32
N GLU A 49 -15.43 -21.55 15.25
CA GLU A 49 -14.36 -22.28 15.96
C GLU A 49 -13.47 -23.06 15.00
N ARG A 50 -14.07 -23.79 14.04
CA ARG A 50 -13.32 -24.55 13.03
C ARG A 50 -12.52 -23.64 12.10
N LEU A 51 -13.11 -22.51 11.68
CA LEU A 51 -12.43 -21.54 10.82
C LEU A 51 -11.26 -20.89 11.56
N ALA A 52 -11.43 -20.52 12.84
CA ALA A 52 -10.37 -19.94 13.67
C ALA A 52 -9.22 -20.94 13.87
N ALA A 53 -9.53 -22.20 14.17
CA ALA A 53 -8.53 -23.26 14.31
C ALA A 53 -7.73 -23.47 13.02
N SER A 54 -8.38 -23.34 11.85
CA SER A 54 -7.74 -23.50 10.53
C SER A 54 -6.98 -22.24 10.06
N ALA A 55 -7.11 -21.13 10.78
CA ALA A 55 -6.55 -19.84 10.38
C ALA A 55 -5.07 -19.68 10.76
N ASN A 56 -4.49 -20.60 11.54
CA ASN A 56 -3.09 -20.56 11.97
C ASN A 56 -2.66 -19.18 12.54
N GLY A 57 -3.52 -18.57 13.36
CA GLY A 57 -3.26 -17.27 13.98
C GLY A 57 -3.47 -16.04 13.08
N GLN A 58 -4.02 -16.19 11.87
CA GLN A 58 -4.37 -15.04 11.01
C GLN A 58 -5.49 -14.16 11.61
N TRP A 59 -6.35 -14.76 12.44
CA TRP A 59 -7.36 -14.10 13.26
C TRP A 59 -7.69 -14.98 14.46
N GLU A 60 -8.34 -14.41 15.47
CA GLU A 60 -8.74 -15.12 16.69
C GLU A 60 -10.23 -14.99 16.96
N LEU A 61 -10.83 -16.04 17.51
CA LEU A 61 -12.21 -16.06 17.95
C LEU A 61 -12.29 -15.83 19.46
N VAL A 62 -13.10 -14.85 19.85
CA VAL A 62 -13.49 -14.60 21.24
C VAL A 62 -14.98 -14.85 21.38
N LYS A 63 -15.38 -15.64 22.37
CA LYS A 63 -16.78 -15.94 22.64
C LYS A 63 -17.24 -15.20 23.88
N VAL A 64 -18.41 -14.55 23.78
CA VAL A 64 -19.01 -13.80 24.88
C VAL A 64 -20.43 -14.30 25.08
N ASP A 65 -20.68 -14.90 26.25
CA ASP A 65 -22.02 -15.27 26.70
C ASP A 65 -22.76 -14.00 27.16
N VAL A 66 -23.82 -13.61 26.45
CA VAL A 66 -24.56 -12.37 26.73
C VAL A 66 -25.39 -12.44 28.01
N ASP A 67 -25.78 -13.64 28.47
CA ASP A 67 -26.52 -13.81 29.72
C ASP A 67 -25.62 -13.50 30.93
N ARG A 68 -24.34 -13.85 30.81
CA ARG A 68 -23.32 -13.60 31.84
C ARG A 68 -22.71 -12.21 31.76
N ASN A 69 -22.78 -11.56 30.60
CA ASN A 69 -22.11 -10.29 30.33
C ASN A 69 -23.08 -9.22 29.75
N PRO A 70 -24.17 -8.89 30.46
CA PRO A 70 -25.21 -8.01 29.93
C PRO A 70 -24.74 -6.58 29.70
N ARG A 71 -23.77 -6.07 30.48
CA ARG A 71 -23.23 -4.71 30.26
C ARG A 71 -22.41 -4.66 28.99
N LEU A 72 -21.62 -5.70 28.73
CA LEU A 72 -20.83 -5.82 27.52
C LEU A 72 -21.72 -5.92 26.28
N ALA A 73 -22.78 -6.74 26.35
CA ALA A 73 -23.78 -6.85 25.29
C ALA A 73 -24.44 -5.48 25.02
N ALA A 74 -24.83 -4.74 26.06
CA ALA A 74 -25.38 -3.40 25.93
C ALA A 74 -24.39 -2.39 25.34
N GLN A 75 -23.14 -2.39 25.81
CA GLN A 75 -22.05 -1.53 25.33
C GLN A 75 -21.84 -1.66 23.83
N TYR A 76 -21.85 -2.90 23.31
CA TYR A 76 -21.70 -3.20 21.90
C TYR A 76 -23.03 -3.28 21.14
N ARG A 77 -24.14 -2.85 21.76
CA ARG A 77 -25.48 -2.77 21.16
C ARG A 77 -25.95 -4.10 20.55
N VAL A 78 -25.69 -5.20 21.25
CA VAL A 78 -26.16 -6.54 20.87
C VAL A 78 -27.65 -6.64 21.19
N GLN A 79 -28.50 -6.46 20.17
CA GLN A 79 -29.96 -6.49 20.30
C GLN A 79 -30.57 -7.86 19.96
N SER A 80 -29.84 -8.68 19.23
CA SER A 80 -30.23 -10.04 18.84
C SER A 80 -28.98 -10.91 18.74
N ILE A 81 -29.15 -12.22 18.90
CA ILE A 81 -28.07 -13.21 18.85
C ILE A 81 -28.38 -14.34 17.86
N PRO A 82 -27.36 -14.95 17.22
CA PRO A 82 -25.93 -14.61 17.35
C PRO A 82 -25.62 -13.25 16.72
N ALA A 83 -24.71 -12.50 17.34
CA ALA A 83 -24.14 -11.28 16.75
C ALA A 83 -22.62 -11.43 16.71
N VAL A 84 -22.03 -11.20 15.55
CA VAL A 84 -20.60 -11.35 15.35
C VAL A 84 -20.00 -10.00 14.97
N LYS A 85 -18.94 -9.60 15.68
CA LYS A 85 -18.25 -8.32 15.45
C LYS A 85 -16.77 -8.55 15.27
N ALA A 86 -16.17 -7.99 14.25
CA ALA A 86 -14.72 -8.02 14.06
C ALA A 86 -14.07 -6.74 14.60
N PHE A 87 -12.98 -6.94 15.33
CA PHE A 87 -12.18 -5.90 15.94
C PHE A 87 -10.79 -5.84 15.29
N ARG A 88 -10.34 -4.63 15.00
CA ARG A 88 -8.98 -4.32 14.59
C ARG A 88 -8.57 -2.97 15.19
N ASP A 89 -7.35 -2.88 15.70
CA ASP A 89 -6.81 -1.67 16.33
C ASP A 89 -7.70 -1.08 17.44
N GLY A 90 -8.36 -1.97 18.19
CA GLY A 90 -9.26 -1.64 19.30
C GLY A 90 -10.64 -1.13 18.88
N ARG A 91 -11.00 -1.23 17.60
CA ARG A 91 -12.28 -0.74 17.06
C ARG A 91 -13.02 -1.84 16.32
N VAL A 92 -14.35 -1.76 16.32
CA VAL A 92 -15.18 -2.60 15.45
C VAL A 92 -15.00 -2.13 14.01
N VAL A 93 -14.64 -3.05 13.11
CA VAL A 93 -14.39 -2.75 11.69
C VAL A 93 -15.45 -3.35 10.76
N ASP A 94 -16.15 -4.40 11.20
CA ASP A 94 -17.28 -5.00 10.50
C ASP A 94 -18.11 -5.84 11.48
N GLU A 95 -19.37 -6.13 11.13
CA GLU A 95 -20.27 -6.97 11.93
C GLU A 95 -21.35 -7.64 11.08
N PHE A 96 -21.92 -8.73 11.60
CA PHE A 96 -23.16 -9.30 11.09
C PHE A 96 -24.01 -9.86 12.23
N ILE A 97 -25.30 -10.03 11.95
CA ILE A 97 -26.29 -10.56 12.89
C ILE A 97 -26.96 -11.78 12.25
N GLY A 98 -27.19 -12.81 13.06
CA GLY A 98 -27.82 -14.06 12.65
C GLY A 98 -26.83 -15.14 12.24
N ALA A 99 -27.35 -16.36 12.05
CA ALA A 99 -26.54 -17.50 11.61
C ALA A 99 -26.40 -17.48 10.09
N LEU A 100 -25.23 -17.09 9.60
CA LEU A 100 -24.90 -17.11 8.18
C LEU A 100 -24.35 -18.49 7.73
N PRO A 101 -24.58 -18.90 6.47
CA PRO A 101 -23.90 -20.06 5.89
C PRO A 101 -22.37 -19.88 5.89
N GLU A 102 -21.62 -20.98 6.00
CA GLU A 102 -20.14 -20.94 6.09
C GLU A 102 -19.50 -20.16 4.94
N ALA A 103 -20.02 -20.25 3.71
CA ALA A 103 -19.51 -19.49 2.57
C ALA A 103 -19.61 -17.98 2.77
N GLN A 104 -20.70 -17.50 3.37
CA GLN A 104 -20.87 -16.07 3.68
C GLN A 104 -19.98 -15.63 4.84
N VAL A 105 -19.79 -16.49 5.85
CA VAL A 105 -18.83 -16.23 6.95
C VAL A 105 -17.40 -16.10 6.41
N ARG A 106 -16.99 -16.99 5.50
CA ARG A 106 -15.67 -16.92 4.84
C ARG A 106 -15.52 -15.65 4.01
N ALA A 107 -16.54 -15.27 3.25
CA ALA A 107 -16.53 -14.02 2.49
C ALA A 107 -16.47 -12.78 3.40
N TRP A 108 -17.17 -12.81 4.54
CA TRP A 108 -17.09 -11.76 5.55
C TRP A 108 -15.68 -11.68 6.16
N LEU A 109 -15.10 -12.80 6.60
CA LEU A 109 -13.73 -12.88 7.12
C LEU A 109 -12.69 -12.39 6.11
N ALA A 110 -12.83 -12.72 4.83
CA ALA A 110 -11.88 -12.31 3.79
C ALA A 110 -11.78 -10.77 3.63
N ARG A 111 -12.79 -10.01 4.05
CA ARG A 111 -12.75 -8.54 4.06
C ARG A 111 -11.99 -7.95 5.26
N ILE A 112 -11.74 -8.77 6.28
CA ILE A 112 -11.29 -8.32 7.61
C ILE A 112 -10.04 -9.06 8.09
N VAL A 113 -9.63 -10.11 7.41
CA VAL A 113 -8.38 -10.82 7.68
C VAL A 113 -7.40 -10.40 6.58
N PRO A 114 -6.20 -9.88 6.93
CA PRO A 114 -5.19 -9.57 5.94
C PRO A 114 -4.89 -10.79 5.08
N SER A 115 -4.85 -10.61 3.75
CA SER A 115 -4.49 -11.66 2.81
C SER A 115 -3.03 -12.13 3.03
N ALA A 116 -2.65 -13.24 2.39
CA ALA A 116 -1.25 -13.66 2.40
C ALA A 116 -0.33 -12.58 1.81
N ALA A 117 -0.76 -11.93 0.73
CA ALA A 117 -0.04 -10.80 0.12
C ALA A 117 0.10 -9.61 1.09
N ASP A 118 -0.95 -9.24 1.83
CA ASP A 118 -0.90 -8.16 2.81
C ASP A 118 0.15 -8.41 3.91
N ARG A 119 0.18 -9.64 4.44
CA ARG A 119 1.11 -10.02 5.51
C ARG A 119 2.55 -10.05 5.01
N LEU A 120 2.80 -10.68 3.88
CA LEU A 120 4.13 -10.71 3.25
C LEU A 120 4.60 -9.28 2.90
N THR A 121 3.69 -8.40 2.49
CA THR A 121 4.00 -6.97 2.28
C THR A 121 4.37 -6.27 3.60
N ALA A 122 3.67 -6.57 4.70
CA ALA A 122 4.01 -6.04 6.02
C ALA A 122 5.37 -6.55 6.51
N GLU A 123 5.70 -7.82 6.29
CA GLU A 123 7.02 -8.40 6.56
C GLU A 123 8.11 -7.68 5.76
N GLY A 124 7.85 -7.41 4.47
CA GLY A 124 8.77 -6.67 3.60
C GLY A 124 9.04 -5.26 4.12
N ARG A 125 8.00 -4.54 4.55
CA ARG A 125 8.14 -3.20 5.16
C ARG A 125 8.95 -3.24 6.45
N ALA A 126 8.66 -4.19 7.34
CA ALA A 126 9.40 -4.35 8.58
C ALA A 126 10.87 -4.70 8.33
N ALA A 127 11.18 -5.45 7.27
CA ALA A 127 12.56 -5.72 6.86
C ALA A 127 13.26 -4.45 6.33
N GLU A 128 12.58 -3.61 5.54
CA GLU A 128 13.13 -2.30 5.12
C GLU A 128 13.43 -1.39 6.32
N GLU A 129 12.54 -1.33 7.31
CA GLU A 129 12.75 -0.53 8.54
C GLU A 129 13.99 -0.99 9.32
N ARG A 130 14.30 -2.28 9.29
CA ARG A 130 15.53 -2.85 9.87
C ARG A 130 16.75 -2.71 8.96
N GLY A 131 16.61 -2.15 7.76
CA GLY A 131 17.67 -2.03 6.77
C GLY A 131 18.01 -3.33 6.03
N ASP A 132 17.26 -4.41 6.24
CA ASP A 132 17.48 -5.71 5.58
C ASP A 132 16.77 -5.74 4.22
N ARG A 133 17.47 -5.20 3.22
CA ARG A 133 16.95 -5.12 1.83
C ARG A 133 16.74 -6.50 1.20
N ALA A 134 17.52 -7.50 1.57
CA ALA A 134 17.40 -8.84 0.98
C ALA A 134 16.14 -9.54 1.47
N ALA A 135 15.87 -9.48 2.79
CA ALA A 135 14.64 -10.01 3.35
C ALA A 135 13.41 -9.24 2.83
N ALA A 136 13.51 -7.91 2.69
CA ALA A 136 12.44 -7.10 2.12
C ALA A 136 12.08 -7.53 0.69
N GLU A 137 13.09 -7.69 -0.17
CA GLU A 137 12.89 -8.16 -1.54
C GLU A 137 12.23 -9.53 -1.60
N GLN A 138 12.72 -10.48 -0.79
CA GLN A 138 12.15 -11.83 -0.73
C GLN A 138 10.68 -11.81 -0.33
N ALA A 139 10.32 -11.01 0.68
CA ALA A 139 8.96 -10.90 1.19
C ALA A 139 8.02 -10.25 0.15
N TYR A 140 8.44 -9.15 -0.51
CA TYR A 140 7.61 -8.54 -1.55
C TYR A 140 7.44 -9.43 -2.77
N ARG A 141 8.48 -10.16 -3.18
CA ARG A 141 8.34 -11.16 -4.26
C ARG A 141 7.39 -12.29 -3.88
N ALA A 142 7.41 -12.73 -2.61
CA ALA A 142 6.44 -13.69 -2.12
C ALA A 142 5.01 -13.12 -2.16
N ALA A 143 4.81 -11.87 -1.72
CA ALA A 143 3.51 -11.20 -1.78
C ALA A 143 2.97 -11.13 -3.22
N LEU A 144 3.81 -10.82 -4.20
CA LEU A 144 3.42 -10.75 -5.61
C LEU A 144 3.18 -12.11 -6.27
N ARG A 145 3.66 -13.22 -5.69
CA ARG A 145 3.24 -14.56 -6.11
C ARG A 145 1.81 -14.86 -5.67
N GLU A 146 1.38 -14.34 -4.52
CA GLU A 146 0.02 -14.48 -4.01
C GLU A 146 -0.96 -13.56 -4.75
N ASP A 147 -0.57 -12.30 -4.97
CA ASP A 147 -1.34 -11.33 -5.75
C ASP A 147 -0.40 -10.47 -6.63
N PRO A 148 -0.31 -10.77 -7.93
CA PRO A 148 0.53 -10.03 -8.88
C PRO A 148 0.18 -8.56 -9.06
N ARG A 149 -1.00 -8.10 -8.61
CA ARG A 149 -1.45 -6.70 -8.69
C ARG A 149 -1.49 -6.02 -7.33
N HIS A 150 -0.88 -6.61 -6.31
CA HIS A 150 -0.83 -6.03 -4.97
C HIS A 150 0.05 -4.76 -4.97
N ALA A 151 -0.59 -3.58 -5.05
CA ALA A 151 0.08 -2.29 -5.25
C ALA A 151 1.18 -2.01 -4.24
N ALA A 152 0.92 -2.20 -2.93
CA ALA A 152 1.91 -1.94 -1.90
C ALA A 152 3.15 -2.86 -2.00
N ALA A 153 2.97 -4.11 -2.45
CA ALA A 153 4.08 -5.05 -2.64
C ALA A 153 4.91 -4.66 -3.86
N ALA A 154 4.25 -4.35 -4.98
CA ALA A 154 4.90 -3.92 -6.22
C ALA A 154 5.72 -2.63 -6.01
N ILE A 155 5.13 -1.63 -5.35
CA ILE A 155 5.81 -0.37 -5.03
C ILE A 155 7.00 -0.62 -4.09
N GLY A 156 6.83 -1.45 -3.06
CA GLY A 156 7.90 -1.83 -2.14
C GLY A 156 9.06 -2.52 -2.86
N LEU A 157 8.77 -3.53 -3.67
CA LEU A 157 9.77 -4.25 -4.46
C LEU A 157 10.48 -3.34 -5.46
N ALA A 158 9.74 -2.53 -6.22
CA ALA A 158 10.31 -1.60 -7.19
C ALA A 158 11.25 -0.58 -6.53
N ARG A 159 10.94 -0.10 -5.32
CA ARG A 159 11.84 0.75 -4.53
C ARG A 159 13.14 0.03 -4.17
N VAL A 160 13.06 -1.22 -3.70
CA VAL A 160 14.25 -2.02 -3.36
C VAL A 160 15.12 -2.28 -4.60
N LEU A 161 14.49 -2.64 -5.73
CA LEU A 161 15.18 -2.86 -7.01
C LEU A 161 15.84 -1.59 -7.55
N LEU A 162 15.15 -0.46 -7.46
CA LEU A 162 15.69 0.84 -7.88
C LEU A 162 16.92 1.25 -7.05
N ALA A 163 16.93 0.97 -5.74
CA ALA A 163 18.09 1.20 -4.89
C ALA A 163 19.30 0.32 -5.28
N ARG A 164 19.04 -0.86 -5.87
CA ARG A 164 20.05 -1.75 -6.47
C ARG A 164 20.35 -1.42 -7.93
N ASP A 165 19.76 -0.35 -8.46
CA ASP A 165 19.95 0.12 -9.83
C ASP A 165 19.46 -0.88 -10.91
N ALA A 166 18.57 -1.81 -10.52
CA ALA A 166 17.91 -2.80 -11.37
C ALA A 166 16.67 -2.20 -12.05
N LEU A 167 16.90 -1.24 -12.94
CA LEU A 167 15.85 -0.38 -13.51
C LEU A 167 14.76 -1.14 -14.28
N ASP A 168 15.15 -2.09 -15.12
CA ASP A 168 14.20 -2.81 -15.99
C ASP A 168 13.26 -3.71 -15.18
N GLU A 169 13.79 -4.38 -14.15
CA GLU A 169 12.98 -5.20 -13.26
C GLU A 169 12.07 -4.34 -12.38
N ALA A 170 12.56 -3.21 -11.87
CA ALA A 170 11.75 -2.27 -11.11
C ALA A 170 10.56 -1.74 -11.92
N GLU A 171 10.77 -1.45 -13.21
CA GLU A 171 9.73 -1.01 -14.14
C GLU A 171 8.69 -2.12 -14.35
N GLN A 172 9.14 -3.32 -14.71
CA GLN A 172 8.25 -4.48 -14.93
C GLN A 172 7.35 -4.77 -13.74
N VAL A 173 7.89 -4.68 -12.53
CA VAL A 173 7.16 -4.94 -11.29
C VAL A 173 6.08 -3.88 -11.03
N VAL A 174 6.34 -2.61 -11.35
CA VAL A 174 5.44 -1.50 -10.99
C VAL A 174 4.43 -1.17 -12.09
N THR A 175 4.69 -1.54 -13.34
CA THR A 175 3.78 -1.33 -14.49
C THR A 175 2.35 -1.83 -14.25
N PRO A 176 2.09 -3.03 -13.68
CA PRO A 176 0.73 -3.52 -13.43
C PRO A 176 -0.09 -2.61 -12.52
N VAL A 177 0.56 -1.77 -11.71
CA VAL A 177 -0.06 -0.88 -10.72
C VAL A 177 0.21 0.60 -11.03
N GLN A 178 0.54 0.93 -12.28
CA GLN A 178 0.91 2.28 -12.75
C GLN A 178 -0.17 3.38 -12.56
N SER A 179 -1.40 3.01 -12.22
CA SER A 179 -2.45 3.97 -11.85
C SER A 179 -2.24 4.55 -10.45
N ASP A 180 -1.46 3.88 -9.59
CA ASP A 180 -1.15 4.36 -8.25
C ASP A 180 -0.17 5.56 -8.31
N PRO A 181 -0.43 6.67 -7.58
CA PRO A 181 0.47 7.83 -7.61
C PRO A 181 1.91 7.53 -7.18
N ALA A 182 2.13 6.60 -6.24
CA ALA A 182 3.47 6.19 -5.84
C ALA A 182 4.17 5.37 -6.92
N ALA A 183 3.42 4.53 -7.64
CA ALA A 183 3.93 3.82 -8.82
C ALA A 183 4.37 4.79 -9.93
N GLN A 184 3.55 5.82 -10.20
CA GLN A 184 3.89 6.85 -11.19
C GLN A 184 5.18 7.60 -10.85
N ARG A 185 5.39 7.95 -9.58
CA ARG A 185 6.64 8.55 -9.10
C ARG A 185 7.84 7.63 -9.32
N LEU A 186 7.70 6.34 -9.06
CA LEU A 186 8.77 5.36 -9.30
C LEU A 186 9.09 5.22 -10.80
N LEU A 187 8.07 5.15 -11.66
CA LEU A 187 8.25 5.10 -13.12
C LEU A 187 8.97 6.35 -13.65
N ALA A 188 8.59 7.54 -13.16
CA ALA A 188 9.30 8.78 -13.50
C ALA A 188 10.77 8.71 -13.08
N ARG A 189 11.05 8.25 -11.86
CA ARG A 189 12.42 8.10 -11.37
C ARG A 189 13.24 7.11 -12.19
N ILE A 190 12.66 5.97 -12.56
CA ILE A 190 13.30 4.96 -13.42
C ILE A 190 13.66 5.58 -14.78
N ARG A 191 12.72 6.28 -15.41
CA ARG A 191 12.94 6.96 -16.69
C ARG A 191 14.09 7.98 -16.62
N PHE A 192 14.12 8.81 -15.58
CA PHE A 192 15.19 9.79 -15.39
C PHE A 192 16.55 9.14 -15.15
N ARG A 193 16.61 8.09 -14.30
CA ARG A 193 17.86 7.33 -14.06
C ARG A 193 18.37 6.66 -15.33
N ARG A 194 17.48 6.11 -16.16
CA ARG A 194 17.84 5.54 -17.45
C ARG A 194 18.41 6.60 -18.39
N ALA A 195 17.78 7.77 -18.45
CA ALA A 195 18.29 8.90 -19.24
C ALA A 195 19.70 9.31 -18.80
N ALA A 196 19.92 9.48 -17.50
CA ALA A 196 21.25 9.82 -16.94
C ALA A 196 22.32 8.77 -17.29
N LYS A 197 22.02 7.48 -17.14
CA LYS A 197 22.94 6.39 -17.49
C LYS A 197 23.35 6.38 -18.96
N SER A 198 22.42 6.70 -19.85
CA SER A 198 22.66 6.72 -21.29
C SER A 198 23.28 8.03 -21.79
N ALA A 199 23.29 9.08 -20.96
CA ALA A 199 23.64 10.42 -21.40
C ALA A 199 25.15 10.63 -21.53
N ASN A 200 25.57 11.21 -22.65
CA ASN A 200 26.86 11.89 -22.74
C ASN A 200 26.66 13.36 -22.40
N PHE A 201 26.81 13.70 -21.11
CA PHE A 201 26.60 15.05 -20.61
C PHE A 201 27.46 16.10 -21.31
N ALA A 202 28.71 15.78 -21.64
CA ALA A 202 29.61 16.72 -22.32
C ALA A 202 29.11 17.03 -23.75
N ALA A 203 28.69 16.01 -24.48
CA ALA A 203 28.13 16.19 -25.82
C ALA A 203 26.81 16.96 -25.81
N LEU A 204 25.92 16.66 -24.85
CA LEU A 204 24.64 17.37 -24.71
C LEU A 204 24.85 18.85 -24.37
N LYS A 205 25.77 19.17 -23.45
CA LYS A 205 26.12 20.55 -23.12
C LYS A 205 26.72 21.29 -24.32
N ALA A 206 27.67 20.67 -25.03
CA ALA A 206 28.27 21.27 -26.22
C ALA A 206 27.22 21.54 -27.33
N ARG A 207 26.21 20.66 -27.49
CA ARG A 207 25.11 20.89 -28.43
C ARG A 207 24.27 22.11 -28.04
N VAL A 208 23.92 22.25 -26.76
CA VAL A 208 23.18 23.42 -26.25
C VAL A 208 24.00 24.70 -26.40
N GLU A 209 25.31 24.66 -26.13
CA GLU A 209 26.20 25.82 -26.31
C GLU A 209 26.34 26.23 -27.77
N ALA A 210 26.49 25.26 -28.67
CA ALA A 210 26.61 25.52 -30.12
C ALA A 210 25.29 25.99 -30.74
N ASN A 211 24.16 25.49 -30.24
CA ASN A 211 22.82 25.85 -30.68
C ASN A 211 21.85 25.94 -29.49
N PRO A 212 21.68 27.14 -28.90
CA PRO A 212 20.73 27.34 -27.80
C PRO A 212 19.26 27.09 -28.14
N ARG A 213 18.91 26.87 -29.42
CA ARG A 213 17.55 26.52 -29.86
C ARG A 213 17.38 25.03 -30.16
N ASP A 214 18.37 24.18 -29.84
CA ASP A 214 18.28 22.73 -30.00
C ASP A 214 17.35 22.11 -28.94
N VAL A 215 16.06 22.03 -29.27
CA VAL A 215 15.01 21.49 -28.39
C VAL A 215 15.33 20.08 -27.91
N ALA A 216 15.88 19.24 -28.80
CA ALA A 216 16.23 17.87 -28.47
C ALA A 216 17.34 17.82 -27.42
N ALA A 217 18.39 18.63 -27.57
CA ALA A 217 19.48 18.70 -26.61
C ALA A 217 19.01 19.21 -25.24
N HIS A 218 18.17 20.25 -25.21
CA HIS A 218 17.55 20.74 -23.96
C HIS A 218 16.69 19.67 -23.28
N TYR A 219 15.86 18.97 -24.04
CA TYR A 219 15.02 17.90 -23.51
C TYR A 219 15.84 16.73 -22.94
N GLU A 220 16.77 16.19 -23.73
CA GLU A 220 17.64 15.07 -23.34
C GLU A 220 18.52 15.41 -22.12
N LEU A 221 19.12 16.61 -22.11
CA LEU A 221 19.93 17.10 -20.99
C LEU A 221 19.08 17.28 -19.73
N GLY A 222 17.87 17.82 -19.86
CA GLY A 222 16.93 17.96 -18.76
C GLY A 222 16.53 16.63 -18.13
N LEU A 223 16.24 15.60 -18.94
CA LEU A 223 15.95 14.25 -18.43
C LEU A 223 17.15 13.63 -17.71
N ALA A 224 18.35 13.78 -18.27
CA ALA A 224 19.57 13.25 -17.69
C ALA A 224 19.91 13.93 -16.36
N LEU A 225 19.83 15.26 -16.28
CA LEU A 225 20.04 16.02 -15.05
C LEU A 225 19.02 15.64 -13.96
N ALA A 226 17.77 15.36 -14.33
CA ALA A 226 16.78 14.88 -13.37
C ALA A 226 17.14 13.49 -12.80
N GLY A 227 17.84 12.65 -13.57
CA GLY A 227 18.31 11.34 -13.11
C GLY A 227 19.44 11.43 -12.08
N ASP A 228 20.29 12.46 -12.21
CA ASP A 228 21.32 12.85 -11.23
C ASP A 228 20.76 13.71 -10.09
N GLU A 229 19.43 13.89 -10.03
CA GLU A 229 18.74 14.69 -9.01
C GLU A 229 19.10 16.19 -9.03
N ALA A 230 19.73 16.66 -10.12
CA ALA A 230 20.02 18.07 -10.38
C ALA A 230 18.76 18.82 -10.86
N TYR A 231 17.69 18.77 -10.06
CA TYR A 231 16.34 19.18 -10.46
C TYR A 231 16.23 20.63 -10.93
N THR A 232 16.95 21.57 -10.31
CA THR A 232 16.91 22.98 -10.75
C THR A 232 17.44 23.12 -12.18
N ALA A 233 18.62 22.55 -12.46
CA ALA A 233 19.18 22.57 -13.81
C ALA A 233 18.31 21.79 -14.81
N ALA A 234 17.75 20.65 -14.38
CA ALA A 234 16.81 19.89 -15.19
C ALA A 234 15.58 20.73 -15.58
N LEU A 235 14.96 21.42 -14.61
CA LEU A 235 13.78 22.25 -14.82
C LEU A 235 14.06 23.44 -15.73
N GLU A 236 15.24 24.06 -15.65
CA GLU A 236 15.65 25.11 -16.61
C GLU A 236 15.68 24.58 -18.04
N HIS A 237 16.41 23.50 -18.30
CA HIS A 237 16.52 22.95 -19.65
C HIS A 237 15.17 22.43 -20.18
N LEU A 238 14.35 21.80 -19.34
CA LEU A 238 13.01 21.34 -19.74
C LEU A 238 12.07 22.51 -20.02
N LEU A 239 12.15 23.62 -19.26
CA LEU A 239 11.34 24.80 -19.53
C LEU A 239 11.73 25.46 -20.86
N GLU A 240 13.04 25.58 -21.13
CA GLU A 240 13.54 26.08 -22.42
C GLU A 240 13.03 25.21 -23.58
N ALA A 241 13.07 23.88 -23.45
CA ALA A 241 12.51 22.98 -24.46
C ALA A 241 11.00 23.23 -24.70
N VAL A 242 10.21 23.47 -23.64
CA VAL A 242 8.78 23.81 -23.77
C VAL A 242 8.58 25.18 -24.46
N GLN A 243 9.45 26.16 -24.19
CA GLN A 243 9.38 27.48 -24.82
C GLN A 243 9.70 27.42 -26.32
N LEU A 244 10.67 26.60 -26.71
CA LEU A 244 11.09 26.44 -28.10
C LEU A 244 10.09 25.61 -28.93
N ASP A 245 9.61 24.49 -28.39
CA ASP A 245 8.57 23.65 -29.01
C ASP A 245 7.76 22.88 -27.95
N ARG A 246 6.54 23.37 -27.70
CA ARG A 246 5.61 22.77 -26.73
C ARG A 246 5.22 21.33 -27.06
N LYS A 247 5.24 20.94 -28.35
CA LYS A 247 4.77 19.63 -28.83
C LYS A 247 5.88 18.60 -29.00
N TYR A 248 7.13 19.01 -28.89
CA TYR A 248 8.27 18.13 -28.97
C TYR A 248 8.11 16.88 -28.07
N ALA A 249 8.43 15.71 -28.62
CA ALA A 249 8.31 14.41 -27.96
C ALA A 249 6.92 14.16 -27.31
N ASN A 250 5.83 14.55 -28.00
CA ASN A 250 4.44 14.44 -27.52
C ASN A 250 4.22 15.16 -26.19
N ASP A 251 4.54 16.46 -26.13
CA ASP A 251 4.53 17.24 -24.89
C ASP A 251 5.49 16.66 -23.83
N GLY A 252 6.62 16.08 -24.26
CA GLY A 252 7.55 15.32 -23.42
C GLY A 252 8.20 16.16 -22.34
N ALA A 253 8.65 17.37 -22.67
CA ALA A 253 9.29 18.27 -21.71
C ALA A 253 8.32 18.73 -20.61
N ARG A 254 7.10 19.13 -20.98
CA ARG A 254 6.04 19.49 -20.03
C ARG A 254 5.73 18.34 -19.07
N ARG A 255 5.58 17.11 -19.59
CA ARG A 255 5.32 15.92 -18.76
C ARG A 255 6.48 15.64 -17.79
N ALA A 256 7.72 15.76 -18.26
CA ALA A 256 8.90 15.60 -17.41
C ALA A 256 8.96 16.63 -16.27
N MET A 257 8.60 17.89 -16.52
CA MET A 257 8.51 18.91 -15.46
C MET A 257 7.45 18.55 -14.42
N ILE A 258 6.26 18.11 -14.86
CA ILE A 258 5.19 17.65 -13.95
C ILE A 258 5.65 16.46 -13.10
N ASP A 259 6.38 15.52 -13.71
CA ASP A 259 6.95 14.38 -12.99
C ASP A 259 7.97 14.84 -11.94
N ILE A 260 8.82 15.83 -12.24
CA ILE A 260 9.73 16.43 -11.25
C ILE A 260 8.93 17.09 -10.11
N PHE A 261 7.86 17.82 -10.41
CA PHE A 261 7.00 18.43 -9.38
C PHE A 261 6.39 17.37 -8.46
N ASN A 262 5.91 16.26 -9.03
CA ASN A 262 5.36 15.15 -8.25
C ASN A 262 6.42 14.43 -7.41
N LEU A 263 7.68 14.41 -7.85
CA LEU A 263 8.79 13.85 -7.09
C LEU A 263 9.24 14.75 -5.94
N LEU A 264 9.26 16.06 -6.14
CA LEU A 264 9.67 17.06 -5.14
C LEU A 264 8.56 17.36 -4.12
N GLY A 265 7.31 17.30 -4.55
CA GLY A 265 6.15 17.71 -3.77
C GLY A 265 5.74 19.16 -3.99
N ASP A 266 4.52 19.50 -3.60
CA ASP A 266 3.89 20.81 -3.83
C ASP A 266 4.51 21.95 -3.00
N GLU A 267 5.06 21.62 -1.85
CA GLU A 267 5.69 22.57 -0.92
C GLU A 267 7.16 22.87 -1.28
N ASP A 268 7.75 22.16 -2.23
CA ASP A 268 9.12 22.43 -2.66
C ASP A 268 9.19 23.80 -3.36
N PRO A 269 10.09 24.72 -2.95
CA PRO A 269 10.21 26.04 -3.56
C PRO A 269 10.43 26.00 -5.07
N ARG A 270 11.18 24.99 -5.57
CA ARG A 270 11.42 24.80 -7.01
C ARG A 270 10.12 24.41 -7.70
N THR A 271 9.33 23.51 -7.12
CA THR A 271 8.01 23.17 -7.67
C THR A 271 7.14 24.42 -7.82
N GLN A 272 7.04 25.24 -6.78
CA GLN A 272 6.22 26.46 -6.80
C GLN A 272 6.72 27.48 -7.83
N GLU A 273 8.03 27.68 -7.94
CA GLU A 273 8.63 28.58 -8.91
C GLU A 273 8.37 28.14 -10.35
N TYR A 274 8.80 26.91 -10.70
CA TYR A 274 8.76 26.43 -12.07
C TYR A 274 7.34 26.09 -12.53
N ARG A 275 6.41 25.80 -11.63
CA ARG A 275 4.98 25.66 -11.97
C ARG A 275 4.39 26.99 -12.46
N ARG A 276 4.74 28.12 -11.82
CA ARG A 276 4.33 29.46 -12.28
C ARG A 276 4.96 29.79 -13.63
N ARG A 277 6.28 29.57 -13.78
CA ARG A 277 7.00 29.82 -15.04
C ARG A 277 6.44 28.98 -16.19
N LEU A 278 6.16 27.69 -15.95
CA LEU A 278 5.54 26.82 -16.94
C LEU A 278 4.14 27.29 -17.33
N ALA A 279 3.33 27.76 -16.37
CA ALA A 279 2.00 28.31 -16.66
C ALA A 279 2.08 29.53 -17.60
N THR A 280 2.99 30.47 -17.35
CA THR A 280 3.22 31.65 -18.22
C THR A 280 3.67 31.26 -19.63
N VAL A 281 4.36 30.13 -19.79
CA VAL A 281 4.76 29.66 -21.12
C VAL A 281 3.61 28.99 -21.86
N LEU A 282 2.60 28.45 -21.17
CA LEU A 282 1.51 27.69 -21.78
C LEU A 282 0.26 28.52 -22.11
N PHE A 283 0.00 29.58 -21.34
CA PHE A 283 -1.19 30.44 -21.41
C PHE A 283 -0.79 31.90 -21.60
#